data_AF-A0A1H9A696-F1
#
_entry.id   AF-A0A1H9A696-F1
#
_cell.length_a   1.000
_cell.length_b   1.000
_cell.length_c   1.000
_cell.angle_alpha   90.00
_cell.angle_beta   90.00
_cell.angle_gamma   90.00
#
_symmetry.space_group_name_H-M   'P 1'
#
loop_
_entity.id
_entity.type
_entity.pdbx_description
1 polymer ?
#
loop_
_entity_poly.entity_id
_entity_poly.type
_entity_poly.pdbx_seq_one_letter_code
_entity_poly.pdbx_strand_id
1 'polypeptide(L)'
;MKNQKTSILNMTEGNPVALIIQFSIPMLIGNLFQQLYNLVDSIIVGQFVGADALAAIGATGSVTFLFFALCNGIGSSGITAWMRYRYFKKRMAIDQSL
;
A
#
# COMPACT_ATOMS: atom_id res chain seq x y z
N MET A 1 -31.83 -20.59 -2.54
CA MET A 1 -31.00 -19.68 -1.71
C MET A 1 -30.02 -18.97 -2.64
N LYS A 2 -30.18 -17.66 -2.85
CA LYS A 2 -29.43 -16.89 -3.87
C LYS A 2 -27.96 -16.78 -3.44
N ASN A 3 -27.10 -17.45 -4.20
CA ASN A 3 -25.66 -17.49 -3.99
C ASN A 3 -25.09 -16.11 -4.35
N GLN A 4 -24.93 -15.25 -3.34
CA GLN A 4 -24.31 -13.95 -3.50
C GLN A 4 -22.84 -14.16 -3.79
N LYS A 5 -22.47 -13.96 -5.06
CA LYS A 5 -21.12 -13.96 -5.59
C LYS A 5 -20.41 -12.72 -5.02
N THR A 6 -19.95 -12.80 -3.77
CA THR A 6 -19.13 -11.76 -3.17
C THR A 6 -17.85 -11.69 -4.00
N SER A 7 -17.62 -10.55 -4.66
CA SER A 7 -16.41 -10.22 -5.41
C SER A 7 -15.22 -10.02 -4.46
N ILE A 8 -14.97 -11.00 -3.59
CA ILE A 8 -13.90 -11.02 -2.61
C ILE A 8 -13.12 -12.29 -2.94
N LEU A 9 -11.95 -12.14 -3.57
CA LEU A 9 -11.04 -13.26 -3.80
C LEU A 9 -10.66 -13.85 -2.44
N ASN A 10 -11.09 -15.08 -2.15
CA ASN A 10 -10.72 -15.78 -0.93
C ASN A 10 -9.23 -16.08 -0.97
N MET A 11 -8.44 -15.30 -0.23
CA MET A 11 -6.97 -15.43 -0.18
C MET A 11 -6.46 -16.60 0.67
N THR A 12 -7.37 -17.45 1.14
CA THR A 12 -7.08 -18.61 1.98
C THR A 12 -7.39 -19.95 1.31
N GLU A 13 -7.96 -19.94 0.10
CA GLU A 13 -8.33 -21.15 -0.63
C GLU A 13 -7.88 -21.03 -2.11
N GLY A 14 -6.97 -21.89 -2.55
CA GLY A 14 -6.50 -21.94 -3.94
C GLY A 14 -4.97 -21.96 -4.10
N ASN A 15 -4.48 -21.89 -5.36
CA ASN A 15 -3.06 -21.85 -5.66
C ASN A 15 -2.47 -20.47 -5.28
N PRO A 16 -1.61 -20.38 -4.26
CA PRO A 16 -1.12 -19.10 -3.72
C PRO A 16 -0.39 -18.26 -4.76
N VAL A 17 0.26 -18.89 -5.75
CA VAL A 17 1.07 -18.21 -6.76
C VAL A 17 0.20 -17.35 -7.70
N ALA A 18 -0.94 -17.90 -8.17
CA ALA A 18 -1.84 -17.17 -9.06
C ALA A 18 -2.49 -15.97 -8.37
N LEU A 19 -2.82 -16.12 -7.07
CA LEU A 19 -3.42 -15.06 -6.28
C LEU A 19 -2.45 -13.92 -5.96
N ILE A 20 -1.20 -14.25 -5.64
CA ILE A 20 -0.14 -13.26 -5.44
C ILE A 20 0.06 -12.46 -6.73
N ILE A 21 0.16 -13.12 -7.89
CA ILE A 21 0.34 -12.42 -9.17
C ILE A 21 -0.86 -11.50 -9.47
N GLN A 22 -2.09 -11.99 -9.28
CA GLN A 22 -3.30 -11.20 -9.52
C GLN A 22 -3.46 -10.00 -8.57
N PHE A 23 -2.92 -10.08 -7.34
CA PHE A 23 -2.90 -8.96 -6.39
C PHE A 23 -1.70 -8.02 -6.62
N SER A 24 -0.54 -8.55 -6.98
CA SER A 24 0.68 -7.79 -7.20
C SER A 24 0.62 -6.92 -8.46
N ILE A 25 -0.02 -7.37 -9.55
CA ILE A 25 -0.18 -6.58 -10.78
C ILE A 25 -0.86 -5.22 -10.53
N PRO A 26 -2.08 -5.16 -9.96
CA PRO A 26 -2.74 -3.89 -9.69
C PRO A 26 -1.98 -3.05 -8.65
N MET A 27 -1.30 -3.69 -7.69
CA MET A 27 -0.49 -2.99 -6.69
C MET A 27 0.76 -2.33 -7.30
N LEU A 28 1.45 -3.03 -8.21
CA LEU A 28 2.61 -2.52 -8.95
C LEU A 28 2.22 -1.36 -9.87
N ILE A 29 1.11 -1.53 -10.60
CA ILE A 29 0.56 -0.47 -11.45
C ILE A 29 0.21 0.76 -10.60
N GLY A 30 -0.52 0.57 -9.49
CA GLY A 30 -0.85 1.67 -8.57
C GLY A 30 0.39 2.40 -8.04
N ASN A 31 1.43 1.66 -7.65
CA ASN A 31 2.68 2.26 -7.19
C ASN A 31 3.41 3.04 -8.30
N LEU A 32 3.45 2.49 -9.52
CA LEU A 32 4.07 3.13 -10.67
C LEU A 32 3.34 4.41 -11.07
N PHE A 33 2.00 4.38 -11.14
CA PHE A 33 1.19 5.56 -11.41
C PHE A 33 1.36 6.63 -10.33
N GLN A 34 1.46 6.24 -9.06
CA GLN A 34 1.70 7.16 -7.96
C GLN A 34 3.09 7.81 -8.03
N GLN A 35 4.13 7.05 -8.40
CA GLN A 35 5.48 7.59 -8.63
C GLN A 35 5.53 8.51 -9.86
N LEU A 36 4.86 8.14 -10.94
CA LEU A 36 4.73 8.99 -12.13
C LEU A 36 4.00 10.29 -11.83
N TYR A 37 2.96 10.27 -10.99
CA TYR A 37 2.25 11.49 -10.60
C TYR A 37 3.17 12.43 -9.82
N ASN A 38 3.88 11.92 -8.81
CA ASN A 38 4.84 12.72 -8.05
C ASN A 38 5.98 13.25 -8.92
N LEU A 39 6.46 12.45 -9.89
CA LEU A 39 7.49 12.84 -10.84
C LEU A 39 6.99 13.93 -11.80
N VAL A 40 5.81 13.75 -12.39
CA VAL A 40 5.22 14.67 -13.37
C VAL A 40 4.82 15.98 -12.70
N ASP A 41 4.21 15.95 -11.52
CA ASP A 41 3.91 17.15 -10.73
C ASP A 41 5.18 17.95 -10.45
N SER A 42 6.24 17.26 -10.02
CA SER A 42 7.55 17.86 -9.78
C SER A 42 8.22 18.41 -11.05
N ILE A 43 8.13 17.71 -12.20
CA ILE A 43 8.71 18.16 -13.48
C ILE A 43 7.95 19.36 -14.03
N ILE A 44 6.61 19.33 -14.00
CA ILE A 44 5.77 20.42 -14.50
C ILE A 44 5.99 21.67 -13.64
N VAL A 45 5.95 21.56 -12.30
CA VAL A 45 6.23 22.70 -11.40
C VAL A 45 7.68 23.19 -11.56
N GLY A 46 8.64 22.29 -11.79
CA GLY A 46 10.02 22.60 -12.12
C GLY A 46 10.17 23.42 -13.40
N GLN A 47 9.43 23.05 -14.44
CA GLN A 47 9.50 23.70 -15.76
C GLN A 47 8.75 25.03 -15.81
N PHE A 48 7.73 25.23 -14.97
CA PHE A 48 6.99 26.50 -14.87
C PHE A 48 7.74 27.61 -14.12
N VAL A 49 8.71 27.29 -13.25
CA VAL A 49 9.39 28.26 -12.36
C VAL A 49 10.92 28.31 -12.55
N GLY A 50 11.54 27.33 -13.23
CA GLY A 50 12.97 27.34 -13.56
C GLY A 50 13.88 26.79 -12.45
N ALA A 51 15.19 27.08 -12.49
CA ALA A 51 16.22 26.49 -11.62
C ALA A 51 15.90 26.55 -10.10
N ASP A 52 15.17 27.58 -9.66
CA ASP A 52 14.69 27.72 -8.28
C ASP A 52 13.67 26.64 -7.88
N ALA A 53 12.83 26.15 -8.80
CA ALA A 53 11.92 25.05 -8.49
C ALA A 53 12.65 23.71 -8.38
N LEU A 54 13.73 23.48 -9.13
CA LEU A 54 14.54 22.27 -8.98
C LEU A 54 15.25 22.23 -7.61
N ALA A 55 15.73 23.39 -7.14
CA ALA A 55 16.28 23.54 -5.80
C ALA A 55 15.19 23.39 -4.71
N ALA A 56 14.00 23.94 -4.93
CA ALA A 56 12.86 23.80 -4.04
C ALA A 56 12.40 22.34 -3.92
N ILE A 57 12.32 21.59 -5.02
CA ILE A 57 11.99 20.15 -5.01
C ILE A 57 13.02 19.36 -4.21
N GLY A 58 14.31 19.72 -4.28
CA GLY A 58 15.34 19.09 -3.45
C GLY A 58 15.14 19.34 -1.95
N ALA A 59 14.81 20.57 -1.56
CA ALA A 59 14.50 20.93 -0.18
C ALA A 59 13.18 20.30 0.31
N THR A 60 12.12 20.36 -0.51
CA THR A 60 10.81 19.76 -0.25
C THR A 60 10.88 18.24 -0.24
N GLY A 61 11.81 17.62 -0.98
CA GLY A 61 12.06 16.17 -0.98
C GLY A 61 12.38 15.61 0.41
N SER A 62 13.12 16.37 1.23
CA SER A 62 13.41 15.99 2.62
C SER A 62 12.15 16.02 3.49
N VAL A 63 11.27 17.00 3.26
CA VAL A 63 10.00 17.15 4.00
C VAL A 63 8.99 16.08 3.59
N THR A 64 8.83 15.82 2.28
CA THR A 64 7.98 14.73 1.80
C THR A 64 8.48 13.38 2.27
N PHE A 65 9.80 13.14 2.29
CA PHE A 65 10.35 11.90 2.86
C PHE A 65 9.95 11.70 4.33
N LEU A 66 10.05 12.75 5.16
CA LEU A 66 9.65 12.69 6.57
C LEU A 66 8.16 12.36 6.72
N PHE A 67 7.29 13.02 5.95
CA PHE A 67 5.85 12.76 5.96
C PHE A 67 5.53 11.34 5.49
N PHE A 68 6.15 10.88 4.39
CA PHE A 68 5.97 9.52 3.89
C PHE A 68 6.45 8.47 4.89
N ALA A 69 7.58 8.71 5.56
CA ALA A 69 8.11 7.82 6.58
C ALA A 69 7.17 7.72 7.79
N LEU A 70 6.61 8.84 8.26
CA LEU A 70 5.63 8.87 9.34
C LEU A 70 4.32 8.14 8.96
N CYS A 71 3.75 8.47 7.80
CA CYS A 71 2.52 7.85 7.32
C CYS A 71 2.69 6.34 7.06
N ASN A 72 3.80 5.92 6.43
CA ASN A 72 4.09 4.49 6.23
C ASN A 72 4.39 3.77 7.56
N GLY A 73 5.08 4.43 8.50
CA GLY A 73 5.36 3.88 9.82
C GLY A 73 4.08 3.56 10.58
N ILE A 74 3.12 4.49 10.62
CA ILE A 74 1.83 4.30 11.28
C ILE A 74 0.93 3.32 10.50
N GLY A 75 0.88 3.44 9.18
CA GLY A 75 0.03 2.59 8.33
C GLY A 75 0.46 1.11 8.34
N SER A 76 1.75 0.84 8.16
CA SER A 76 2.28 -0.53 8.13
C SER A 76 2.25 -1.20 9.50
N SER A 77 2.51 -0.46 10.58
CA SER A 77 2.39 -0.98 11.94
C SER A 77 0.95 -1.31 12.30
N GLY A 78 -0.02 -0.47 11.90
CA GLY A 78 -1.45 -0.72 12.10
C GLY A 78 -1.94 -1.98 11.39
N ILE A 79 -1.57 -2.16 10.11
CA ILE A 79 -1.93 -3.36 9.33
C ILE A 79 -1.30 -4.61 9.95
N THR A 80 -0.03 -4.55 10.34
CA THR A 80 0.67 -5.69 10.95
C THR A 80 0.09 -6.05 12.32
N ALA A 81 -0.25 -5.05 13.14
CA ALA A 81 -0.90 -5.25 14.43
C ALA A 81 -2.32 -5.84 14.27
N TRP A 82 -3.10 -5.36 13.30
CA TRP A 82 -4.41 -5.91 12.99
C TRP A 82 -4.34 -7.35 12.48
N MET A 83 -3.38 -7.63 11.58
CA MET A 83 -3.12 -8.99 11.08
C MET A 83 -2.74 -9.90 12.26
N ARG A 84 -1.86 -9.45 13.15
CA ARG A 84 -1.46 -10.17 14.37
C ARG A 84 -2.65 -10.44 15.29
N TYR A 85 -3.52 -9.46 15.51
CA TYR A 85 -4.75 -9.62 16.29
C TYR A 85 -5.68 -10.67 15.68
N ARG A 86 -5.87 -10.64 14.35
CA ARG A 86 -6.64 -11.66 13.60
C ARG A 86 -6.06 -13.07 13.76
N TYR A 87 -4.75 -13.22 13.64
CA TYR A 87 -4.07 -14.51 13.84
C TYR A 87 -4.21 -15.01 15.29
N PHE A 88 -4.05 -14.13 16.29
CA PHE A 88 -4.14 -14.50 17.70
C PHE A 88 -5.57 -14.91 18.09
N LYS A 89 -6.57 -14.17 17.63
CA LYS A 89 -8.00 -14.52 17.80
C LYS A 89 -8.33 -15.87 17.18
N LYS A 90 -7.79 -16.16 15.99
CA LYS A 90 -7.98 -17.47 15.33
C LYS A 90 -7.30 -18.61 16.08
N ARG A 91 -6.16 -18.37 16.74
CA ARG A 91 -5.46 -19.37 17.57
C ARG A 91 -6.21 -19.72 18.86
N MET A 92 -6.76 -18.73 19.57
CA MET A 92 -7.55 -18.98 20.79
C MET A 92 -8.83 -19.78 20.52
N ALA A 93 -9.47 -19.56 19.36
CA ALA A 93 -10.64 -20.33 18.96
C ALA A 93 -10.34 -21.82 18.67
N ILE A 94 -9.09 -22.15 18.31
CA ILE A 94 -8.65 -23.54 18.06
C ILE A 94 -8.36 -24.25 19.39
N ASP A 95 -7.75 -23.56 20.35
CA ASP A 95 -7.43 -24.10 21.68
C ASP A 95 -8.69 -24.39 22.51
N GLN A 96 -9.75 -23.58 22.34
CA GLN A 96 -11.04 -23.78 23.01
C GLN A 96 -11.93 -24.88 22.38
N SER A 97 -11.51 -25.44 21.24
CA SER A 97 -12.20 -26.53 20.53
C SER A 97 -11.57 -27.92 20.76
N LEU A 98 -10.57 -27.99 21.65
CA LEU A 98 -9.85 -29.19 22.09
C LEU A 98 -10.17 -29.46 23.56
#